data_AF-A0A396I5N5-F1
#
_entry.id   AF-A0A396I5N5-F1
#
_cell.length_a   1.000
_cell.length_b   1.000
_cell.length_c   1.000
_cell.angle_alpha   90.00
_cell.angle_beta   90.00
_cell.angle_gamma   90.00
#
_symmetry.space_group_name_H-M   'P 1'
#
loop_
_entity.id
_entity.type
_entity.pdbx_description
1 polymer ?
#
loop_
_entity_poly.entity_id
_entity_poly.type
_entity_poly.pdbx_seq_one_letter_code
_entity_poly.pdbx_strand_id
1 'polypeptide(L)'
;MFVIQALTQQKMAVLPTFAMLSHLDLGFVSGEVLMSFLQKTPFLNTLVFQGISKFNQELLNSAVVPNCLASTLKVVKFDNARVSEPELFCAKFFMEHCIVLERMNFSLVNGRKGKSPVIEEFKEKLYLSKKEVSSVILEFD
;
A
#
# COMPACT_ATOMS: atom_id res chain seq x y z
N MET A 1 9.72 5.90 16.95
CA MET A 1 8.58 6.10 16.02
C MET A 1 8.86 7.37 15.25
N PHE A 2 9.24 7.28 13.98
CA PHE A 2 9.53 8.46 13.15
C PHE A 2 8.27 8.80 12.35
N VAL A 3 7.54 9.84 12.77
CA VAL A 3 6.38 10.35 12.02
C VAL A 3 6.92 11.39 11.04
N ILE A 4 7.04 11.03 9.77
CA ILE A 4 7.47 11.98 8.72
C ILE A 4 6.22 12.71 8.22
N GLN A 5 5.97 13.89 8.78
CA GLN A 5 4.90 14.77 8.32
C GLN A 5 5.41 15.71 7.21
N ALA A 6 4.75 15.60 6.05
CA ALA A 6 4.79 16.49 4.87
C ALA A 6 6.15 16.65 4.15
N LEU A 7 6.42 15.78 3.17
CA LEU A 7 7.43 16.00 2.12
C LEU A 7 6.75 16.45 0.83
N THR A 8 7.15 17.61 0.30
CA THR A 8 6.76 18.11 -1.03
C THR A 8 7.56 17.41 -2.14
N GLN A 9 7.05 17.39 -3.38
CA GLN A 9 7.67 16.69 -4.53
C GLN A 9 9.17 16.99 -4.71
N GLN A 10 9.63 18.22 -4.43
CA GLN A 10 11.03 18.64 -4.58
C GLN A 10 11.99 17.98 -3.56
N LYS A 11 11.49 17.54 -2.39
CA LYS A 11 12.32 16.90 -1.35
C LYS A 11 12.45 15.38 -1.51
N MET A 12 11.69 14.76 -2.40
CA MET A 12 11.68 13.30 -2.54
C MET A 12 12.91 12.75 -3.26
N ALA A 13 13.50 13.53 -4.18
CA ALA A 13 14.76 13.19 -4.83
C ALA A 13 15.96 13.10 -3.86
N VAL A 14 15.84 13.68 -2.66
CA VAL A 14 16.91 13.77 -1.65
C VAL A 14 16.71 12.80 -0.48
N LEU A 15 15.72 11.91 -0.56
CA LEU A 15 15.54 10.92 0.51
C LEU A 15 16.75 9.98 0.59
N PRO A 16 17.36 9.82 1.78
CA PRO A 16 18.42 8.85 1.96
C PRO A 16 17.85 7.44 1.80
N THR A 17 18.69 6.50 1.42
CA THR A 17 18.31 5.08 1.43
C THR A 17 18.28 4.60 2.88
N PHE A 18 17.13 4.10 3.32
CA PHE A 18 16.93 3.49 4.62
C PHE A 18 17.21 2.00 4.54
N ALA A 19 18.50 1.65 4.44
CA ALA A 19 18.96 0.29 4.11
C ALA A 19 18.61 -0.80 5.14
N MET A 20 18.10 -0.46 6.33
CA MET A 20 17.70 -1.45 7.35
C MET A 20 16.28 -1.23 7.86
N LEU A 21 15.51 -0.32 7.25
CA LEU A 21 14.15 -0.05 7.69
C LEU A 21 13.22 -1.19 7.24
N SER A 22 12.83 -2.02 8.20
CA SER A 22 11.92 -3.16 7.98
C SER A 22 10.45 -2.83 8.23
N HIS A 23 10.16 -1.69 8.90
CA HIS A 23 8.81 -1.24 9.19
C HIS A 23 8.67 0.24 8.86
N LEU A 24 7.65 0.58 8.06
CA LEU A 24 7.33 1.93 7.65
C LEU A 24 5.86 2.21 7.96
N ASP A 25 5.62 3.27 8.72
CA ASP A 25 4.31 3.77 9.09
C ASP A 25 4.14 5.18 8.51
N LEU A 26 3.10 5.38 7.72
CA LEU A 26 2.79 6.62 7.03
C LEU A 26 1.40 7.13 7.42
N GLY A 27 1.25 8.45 7.41
CA GLY A 27 -0.07 9.06 7.45
C GLY A 27 -0.81 8.92 6.12
N PHE A 28 -1.71 9.86 5.85
CA PHE A 28 -2.34 9.98 4.54
C PHE A 28 -1.32 10.54 3.51
N VAL A 29 -1.00 9.76 2.48
CA VAL A 29 0.05 10.11 1.49
C VAL A 29 -0.47 10.08 0.05
N SER A 30 0.27 10.70 -0.87
CA SER A 30 0.03 10.50 -2.30
C SER A 30 0.73 9.23 -2.80
N GLY A 31 0.30 8.71 -3.94
CA GLY A 31 0.95 7.58 -4.58
C GLY A 31 2.42 7.80 -4.90
N GLU A 32 2.78 8.97 -5.38
CA GLU A 32 4.18 9.35 -5.63
C GLU A 32 5.03 9.27 -4.36
N VAL A 33 4.49 9.76 -3.24
CA VAL A 33 5.18 9.75 -1.95
C VAL A 33 5.39 8.33 -1.47
N LEU A 34 4.35 7.50 -1.56
CA LEU A 34 4.46 6.08 -1.24
C LEU A 34 5.55 5.39 -2.08
N MET A 35 5.52 5.56 -3.40
CA MET A 35 6.51 4.94 -4.30
C MET A 35 7.93 5.39 -4.01
N SER A 36 8.11 6.68 -3.69
CA SER A 36 9.42 7.23 -3.32
C SER A 36 9.98 6.60 -2.05
N PHE A 37 9.14 6.39 -1.04
CA PHE A 37 9.56 5.68 0.17
C PHE A 37 9.90 4.22 -0.12
N LEU A 38 9.06 3.50 -0.85
CA LEU A 38 9.29 2.09 -1.21
C LEU A 38 10.63 1.91 -1.93
N GLN A 39 11.00 2.82 -2.83
CA GLN A 39 12.30 2.81 -3.52
C GLN A 39 13.49 3.03 -2.58
N LYS A 40 13.28 3.73 -1.47
CA LYS A 40 14.32 4.05 -0.49
C LYS A 40 14.38 3.06 0.68
N THR A 41 13.48 2.09 0.74
CA THR A 41 13.40 1.09 1.80
C THR A 41 13.53 -0.33 1.23
N PRO A 42 14.71 -0.74 0.74
CA PRO A 42 14.87 -2.00 0.01
C PRO A 42 14.58 -3.27 0.85
N PHE A 43 14.64 -3.18 2.17
CA PHE A 43 14.39 -4.30 3.10
C PHE A 43 13.11 -4.12 3.93
N LEU A 44 12.10 -3.45 3.35
CA LEU A 44 10.84 -3.21 4.02
C LEU A 44 10.01 -4.49 4.13
N ASN A 45 9.71 -4.92 5.36
CA ASN A 45 8.87 -6.10 5.63
C ASN A 45 7.41 -5.74 5.87
N THR A 46 7.15 -4.59 6.49
CA THR A 46 5.80 -4.16 6.86
C THR A 46 5.60 -2.70 6.50
N LEU A 47 4.53 -2.45 5.73
CA LEU A 47 4.05 -1.12 5.39
C LEU A 47 2.70 -0.88 6.06
N VAL A 48 2.56 0.26 6.73
CA VAL A 48 1.30 0.75 7.29
C VAL A 48 1.06 2.15 6.75
N PHE A 49 -0.18 2.45 6.34
CA PHE A 49 -0.56 3.83 6.00
C PHE A 49 -2.03 4.12 6.27
N GLN A 50 -2.31 5.36 6.67
CA GLN A 50 -3.67 5.83 7.03
C GLN A 50 -4.60 6.12 5.83
N GLY A 51 -4.06 6.04 4.62
CA GLY A 51 -4.82 6.25 3.38
C GLY A 51 -3.95 6.79 2.25
N ILE A 52 -4.45 6.65 1.02
CA ILE A 52 -3.73 7.02 -0.18
C ILE A 52 -4.57 7.87 -1.12
N SER A 53 -3.95 8.86 -1.74
CA SER A 53 -4.53 9.69 -2.79
C SER A 53 -3.72 9.60 -4.08
N LYS A 54 -4.36 9.87 -5.22
CA LYS A 54 -3.70 9.96 -6.54
C LYS A 54 -2.84 8.73 -6.86
N PHE A 55 -3.39 7.54 -6.63
CA PHE A 55 -2.76 6.28 -7.00
C PHE A 55 -3.51 5.71 -8.20
N ASN A 56 -2.93 5.84 -9.40
CA ASN A 56 -3.57 5.49 -10.66
C ASN A 56 -2.58 4.79 -11.61
N GLN A 57 -3.08 4.28 -12.73
CA GLN A 57 -2.27 3.50 -13.68
C GLN A 57 -1.17 4.33 -14.34
N GLU A 58 -1.40 5.62 -14.57
CA GLU A 58 -0.40 6.53 -15.14
C GLU A 58 0.85 6.62 -14.25
N LEU A 59 0.65 6.75 -12.94
CA LEU A 59 1.74 6.73 -11.96
C LEU A 59 2.55 5.44 -12.08
N LEU A 60 1.87 4.28 -12.14
CA LEU A 60 2.53 2.98 -12.21
C LEU A 60 3.30 2.76 -13.51
N ASN A 61 2.74 3.18 -14.65
CA ASN A 61 3.39 3.04 -15.95
C ASN A 61 4.73 3.79 -16.03
N SER A 62 4.90 4.84 -15.22
CA SER A 62 6.12 5.64 -15.14
C SER A 62 7.10 5.18 -14.05
N ALA A 63 6.65 4.35 -13.11
CA ALA A 63 7.41 4.05 -11.91
C ALA A 63 8.24 2.77 -12.04
N VAL A 64 9.51 2.85 -11.64
CA VAL A 64 10.33 1.65 -11.44
C VAL A 64 9.78 0.87 -10.24
N VAL A 65 9.53 -0.43 -10.43
CA VAL A 65 9.04 -1.33 -9.39
C VAL A 65 10.08 -1.40 -8.25
N PRO A 66 9.71 -1.04 -7.00
CA PRO A 66 10.65 -1.06 -5.88
C PRO A 66 11.11 -2.48 -5.52
N ASN A 67 12.41 -2.63 -5.21
CA ASN A 67 13.02 -3.92 -4.89
C ASN A 67 12.36 -4.63 -3.69
N CYS A 68 11.84 -3.88 -2.72
CA CYS A 68 11.21 -4.45 -1.55
C CYS A 68 9.94 -5.25 -1.89
N LEU A 69 9.22 -4.89 -2.97
CA LEU A 69 8.02 -5.61 -3.39
C LEU A 69 8.37 -7.04 -3.84
N ALA A 70 9.45 -7.19 -4.62
CA ALA A 70 9.86 -8.49 -5.11
C ALA A 70 10.50 -9.40 -4.04
N SER A 71 10.98 -8.85 -2.91
CA SER A 71 11.92 -9.55 -2.04
C SER A 71 11.58 -9.60 -0.55
N THR A 72 10.95 -8.57 0.02
CA THR A 72 10.87 -8.43 1.49
C THR A 72 9.49 -8.05 2.03
N LEU A 73 8.67 -7.36 1.24
CA LEU A 73 7.39 -6.83 1.72
C LEU A 73 6.36 -7.94 1.91
N LYS A 74 6.12 -8.30 3.17
CA LYS A 74 5.23 -9.38 3.59
C LYS A 74 3.86 -8.90 4.04
N VAL A 75 3.79 -7.71 4.64
CA VAL A 75 2.56 -7.20 5.26
C VAL A 75 2.29 -5.77 4.81
N VAL A 76 1.07 -5.52 4.32
CA VAL A 76 0.57 -4.18 4.01
C VAL A 76 -0.68 -3.92 4.83
N LYS A 77 -0.75 -2.77 5.50
CA LYS A 77 -1.90 -2.38 6.32
C LYS A 77 -2.43 -1.01 5.88
N PHE A 78 -3.69 -1.00 5.47
CA PHE A 78 -4.48 0.19 5.23
C PHE A 78 -5.19 0.53 6.54
N ASP A 79 -4.54 1.35 7.35
CA ASP A 79 -5.16 1.92 8.53
C ASP A 79 -6.18 2.97 8.08
N ASN A 80 -7.37 2.99 8.68
CA ASN A 80 -8.43 3.92 8.30
C ASN A 80 -8.81 3.90 6.79
N ALA A 81 -8.92 2.70 6.21
CA ALA A 81 -9.25 2.48 4.80
C ALA A 81 -10.58 3.12 4.41
N ARG A 82 -10.56 3.96 3.36
CA ARG A 82 -11.72 4.68 2.81
C ARG A 82 -12.43 3.91 1.70
N VAL A 83 -12.01 2.69 1.39
CA VAL A 83 -12.63 1.82 0.35
C VAL A 83 -12.82 2.59 -0.96
N SER A 84 -11.78 3.33 -1.34
CA SER A 84 -11.76 4.24 -2.48
C SER A 84 -11.09 3.59 -3.69
N GLU A 85 -11.33 4.13 -4.88
CA GLU A 85 -10.68 3.63 -6.11
C GLU A 85 -9.15 3.70 -6.06
N PRO A 86 -8.50 4.77 -5.54
CA PRO A 86 -7.04 4.78 -5.37
C PRO A 86 -6.52 3.68 -4.43
N GLU A 87 -7.25 3.36 -3.36
CA GLU A 87 -6.89 2.27 -2.44
C GLU A 87 -7.07 0.91 -3.11
N LEU A 88 -8.13 0.74 -3.91
CA LEU A 88 -8.34 -0.48 -4.69
C LEU A 88 -7.18 -0.71 -5.66
N PHE A 89 -6.79 0.33 -6.39
CA PHE A 89 -5.69 0.28 -7.34
C PHE A 89 -4.36 -0.01 -6.64
N CYS A 90 -4.14 0.60 -5.47
CA CYS A 90 -2.97 0.36 -4.62
C CYS A 90 -2.88 -1.08 -4.12
N ALA A 91 -4.00 -1.61 -3.60
CA ALA A 91 -4.07 -2.99 -3.16
C ALA A 91 -3.80 -3.98 -4.30
N LYS A 92 -4.41 -3.77 -5.48
CA LYS A 92 -4.15 -4.59 -6.68
C LYS A 92 -2.68 -4.56 -7.10
N PHE A 93 -2.07 -3.38 -7.10
CA PHE A 93 -0.66 -3.22 -7.40
C PHE A 93 0.22 -4.05 -6.45
N PHE A 94 -0.02 -3.99 -5.15
CA PHE A 94 0.73 -4.80 -4.20
C PHE A 94 0.51 -6.30 -4.41
N MET A 95 -0.73 -6.74 -4.66
CA MET A 95 -1.02 -8.15 -4.94
C MET A 95 -0.34 -8.66 -6.22
N GLU A 96 -0.15 -7.78 -7.22
CA GLU A 96 0.47 -8.14 -8.48
C GLU A 96 2.00 -8.16 -8.41
N HIS A 97 2.61 -7.19 -7.72
CA HIS A 97 4.05 -6.99 -7.73
C HIS A 97 4.76 -7.52 -6.49
N CYS A 98 4.05 -7.81 -5.40
CA CYS A 98 4.66 -8.34 -4.18
C CYS A 98 4.66 -9.87 -4.18
N ILE A 99 5.82 -10.46 -4.46
CA ILE A 99 5.97 -11.91 -4.60
C ILE A 99 5.84 -12.61 -3.23
N VAL A 100 6.34 -11.98 -2.16
CA VAL A 100 6.38 -12.55 -0.80
C VAL A 100 5.27 -12.01 0.09
N LEU A 101 4.23 -11.40 -0.48
CA LEU A 101 3.13 -10.80 0.27
C LEU A 101 2.30 -11.89 0.96
N GLU A 102 2.36 -11.91 2.28
CA GLU A 102 1.65 -12.88 3.12
C GLU A 102 0.27 -12.33 3.51
N ARG A 103 0.18 -11.03 3.80
CA ARG A 103 -1.04 -10.45 4.38
C ARG A 103 -1.29 -9.01 3.94
N MET A 104 -2.56 -8.70 3.69
CA MET A 104 -3.07 -7.35 3.49
C MET A 104 -4.26 -7.08 4.41
N ASN A 105 -4.13 -6.06 5.25
CA ASN A 105 -5.15 -5.70 6.25
C ASN A 105 -5.79 -4.37 5.92
N PHE A 106 -7.11 -4.31 6.10
CA PHE A 106 -7.91 -3.11 5.91
C PHE A 106 -8.69 -2.82 7.19
N SER A 107 -8.26 -1.82 7.95
CA SER A 107 -9.02 -1.34 9.10
C SER A 107 -9.95 -0.23 8.63
N LEU A 108 -11.26 -0.47 8.63
CA LEU A 108 -12.23 0.44 8.03
C LEU A 108 -12.45 1.69 8.92
N VAL A 109 -12.64 2.86 8.29
CA VAL A 109 -13.00 4.08 9.02
C VAL A 109 -14.25 3.83 9.88
N ASN A 110 -14.25 4.32 11.13
CA ASN A 110 -15.28 4.07 12.16
C ASN A 110 -16.75 4.42 11.78
N GLY A 111 -17.03 4.95 10.58
CA GLY A 111 -18.39 5.14 10.04
C GLY A 111 -18.82 4.12 8.98
N ARG A 112 -17.96 3.15 8.63
CA ARG A 112 -18.17 2.16 7.57
C ARG A 112 -18.13 0.71 8.05
N LYS A 113 -18.19 0.49 9.36
CA LYS A 113 -18.27 -0.85 9.95
C LYS A 113 -19.60 -1.50 9.60
N GLY A 114 -19.64 -2.38 8.60
CA GLY A 114 -20.84 -3.13 8.23
C GLY A 114 -20.89 -3.61 6.77
N LYS A 115 -21.96 -4.36 6.43
CA LYS A 115 -22.29 -4.88 5.09
C LYS A 115 -22.73 -3.77 4.11
N SER A 116 -21.93 -2.72 3.94
CA SER A 116 -22.20 -1.73 2.89
C SER A 116 -21.99 -2.38 1.53
N PRO A 117 -22.91 -2.23 0.55
CA PRO A 117 -22.71 -2.73 -0.81
C PRO A 117 -21.38 -2.29 -1.42
N VAL A 118 -20.91 -1.08 -1.10
CA VAL A 118 -19.63 -0.53 -1.58
C VAL A 118 -18.44 -1.31 -1.03
N ILE A 119 -18.51 -1.78 0.22
CA ILE A 119 -17.45 -2.55 0.87
C ILE A 119 -17.41 -3.96 0.30
N GLU A 120 -18.57 -4.57 0.10
CA GLU A 120 -18.67 -5.90 -0.50
C GLU A 120 -18.18 -5.88 -1.96
N GLU A 121 -18.57 -4.86 -2.75
CA GLU A 121 -18.05 -4.67 -4.11
C GLU A 121 -16.52 -4.49 -4.13
N PHE A 122 -15.96 -3.74 -3.18
CA PHE A 122 -14.52 -3.57 -3.06
C PHE A 122 -13.80 -4.89 -2.73
N LYS A 123 -14.33 -5.66 -1.77
CA LYS A 123 -13.82 -6.99 -1.42
C LYS A 123 -13.87 -7.91 -2.64
N GLU A 124 -15.00 -7.98 -3.33
CA GLU A 124 -15.18 -8.80 -4.52
C GLU A 124 -14.16 -8.44 -5.61
N LYS A 125 -13.97 -7.15 -5.89
CA LYS A 125 -12.95 -6.68 -6.86
C LYS A 125 -11.53 -7.09 -6.46
N LEU A 126 -11.21 -7.11 -5.16
CA LEU A 126 -9.91 -7.60 -4.68
C LEU A 126 -9.77 -9.11 -4.83
N TYR A 127 -10.79 -9.88 -4.44
CA TYR A 127 -10.78 -11.33 -4.59
C TYR A 127 -10.70 -11.76 -6.06
N LEU A 128 -11.39 -11.08 -6.97
CA LEU A 128 -11.27 -11.32 -8.42
C LEU A 128 -9.88 -10.99 -8.98
N SER A 129 -9.18 -10.04 -8.36
CA SER A 129 -7.81 -9.66 -8.75
C SER A 129 -6.76 -10.57 -8.12
N LYS A 130 -7.16 -11.39 -7.14
CA LYS A 130 -6.28 -12.40 -6.54
C LYS A 130 -6.02 -13.49 -7.57
N LYS A 131 -4.78 -13.56 -8.05
CA LYS A 131 -4.34 -14.66 -8.92
C LYS A 131 -4.54 -15.98 -8.18
N GLU A 132 -4.91 -17.04 -8.90
CA GLU A 132 -5.21 -18.36 -8.35
C GLU A 132 -4.06 -18.93 -7.49
N VAL A 133 -2.82 -18.54 -7.80
CA VAL A 133 -1.59 -18.92 -7.08
C VAL A 133 -1.20 -17.99 -5.92
N SER A 134 -1.90 -16.87 -5.74
CA SER A 134 -1.60 -15.91 -4.67
C SER A 134 -2.10 -16.45 -3.33
N SER A 135 -1.18 -16.66 -2.38
CA SER A 135 -1.51 -17.08 -1.01
C SER A 135 -1.87 -15.91 -0.08
N VAL A 136 -1.95 -14.68 -0.61
CA VAL A 136 -2.18 -13.49 0.22
C VAL A 136 -3.48 -13.59 1.01
N ILE A 137 -3.39 -13.37 2.32
CA ILE A 137 -4.55 -13.30 3.21
C ILE A 137 -5.07 -11.86 3.20
N LEU A 138 -6.35 -11.68 2.86
CA LEU A 138 -7.04 -10.39 2.93
C LEU A 138 -7.88 -10.34 4.21
N GLU A 139 -7.55 -9.44 5.14
CA GLU A 139 -8.27 -9.24 6.40
C GLU A 139 -8.95 -7.86 6.41
N PHE A 140 -10.19 -7.80 6.91
CA PHE A 140 -10.98 -6.57 6.98
C PHE A 140 -11.56 -6.43 8.39
N ASP A 141 -11.22 -5.34 9.09
CA ASP A 141 -11.64 -5.03 10.47
C ASP A 141 -12.70 -3.92 10.54
#